data_AF-A0A2N4XKC8-F1
#
_entry.id   AF-A0A2N4XKC8-F1
#
_cell.length_a   1.000
_cell.length_b   1.000
_cell.length_c   1.000
_cell.angle_alpha   90.00
_cell.angle_beta   90.00
_cell.angle_gamma   90.00
#
_symmetry.space_group_name_H-M   'P 1'
#
loop_
_entity.id
_entity.type
_entity.pdbx_description
1 polymer ?
#
loop_
_entity_poly.entity_id
_entity_poly.type
_entity_poly.pdbx_seq_one_letter_code
_entity_poly.pdbx_strand_id
1 'polypeptide(L)'
;MTERSGRYKIGQPKRPNIVHDQGFLDRFTPEAPTKQARLDYAVWYAKGVGAKSLCNGATGSYIDKCGNEDQTEAADAYLHYMNASGADRTIDYGKFLNTDSNGKKVRDLLIEDLKKHAEVIGFNRSSFQLTSEPYRVGGKDGLYPEPPLRSLYPATVNWQRAIGGHSVWVPADVQIDVDTSNRQCRIRHVAHITFHMEDMYNFNPGMADITTNIPDSENGRFQVVGLAKQYINRGTYSTVVAW
;
A
#
# COMPACT_ATOMS: atom_id res chain seq x y z
N MET A 1 20.12 -27.30 -6.68
CA MET A 1 18.68 -26.94 -6.61
C MET A 1 18.59 -25.41 -6.70
N THR A 2 17.60 -24.86 -7.39
CA THR A 2 17.45 -23.40 -7.52
C THR A 2 16.88 -22.82 -6.23
N GLU A 3 17.58 -21.91 -5.57
CA GLU A 3 17.13 -21.29 -4.30
C GLU A 3 16.55 -19.88 -4.49
N ARG A 4 16.76 -19.29 -5.68
CA ARG A 4 16.28 -17.96 -6.03
C ARG A 4 15.82 -17.93 -7.48
N SER A 5 14.71 -17.25 -7.74
CA SER A 5 14.24 -16.95 -9.10
C SER A 5 13.55 -15.59 -9.06
N GLY A 6 13.99 -14.66 -9.93
CA GLY A 6 13.53 -13.27 -9.89
C GLY A 6 13.74 -12.64 -8.51
N ARG A 7 12.66 -12.05 -7.97
CA ARG A 7 12.63 -11.42 -6.64
C ARG A 7 12.42 -12.41 -5.51
N TYR A 8 12.16 -13.67 -5.80
CA TYR A 8 11.84 -14.68 -4.79
C TYR A 8 13.07 -15.49 -4.40
N LYS A 9 13.21 -15.73 -3.11
CA LYS A 9 14.20 -16.64 -2.52
C LYS A 9 13.52 -17.61 -1.57
N ILE A 10 14.09 -18.81 -1.44
CA ILE A 10 13.66 -19.77 -0.41
C ILE A 10 13.90 -19.19 0.98
N GLY A 11 12.94 -19.40 1.86
CA GLY A 11 13.06 -19.07 3.29
C GLY A 11 11.73 -18.68 3.91
N GLN A 12 11.76 -18.62 5.25
CA GLN A 12 10.63 -18.18 6.05
C GLN A 12 10.22 -16.74 5.68
N PRO A 13 8.91 -16.39 5.82
CA PRO A 13 8.43 -15.03 5.67
C PRO A 13 9.29 -14.03 6.45
N LYS A 14 9.87 -13.06 5.74
CA LYS A 14 10.67 -11.99 6.36
C LYS A 14 10.32 -10.64 5.75
N ARG A 15 9.98 -9.67 6.62
CA ARG A 15 9.84 -8.27 6.22
C ARG A 15 11.16 -7.78 5.61
N PRO A 16 11.16 -7.27 4.37
CA PRO A 16 12.36 -6.71 3.77
C PRO A 16 12.75 -5.38 4.43
N ASN A 17 13.98 -4.94 4.19
CA ASN A 17 14.39 -3.60 4.61
C ASN A 17 13.77 -2.56 3.66
N ILE A 18 12.73 -1.87 4.12
CA ILE A 18 12.04 -0.82 3.37
C ILE A 18 12.48 0.52 3.95
N VAL A 19 13.08 1.36 3.09
CA VAL A 19 13.40 2.75 3.41
C VAL A 19 12.24 3.63 2.95
N HIS A 20 11.82 4.51 3.84
CA HIS A 20 10.72 5.46 3.67
C HIS A 20 11.28 6.88 3.73
N ASP A 21 10.77 7.78 2.90
CA ASP A 21 11.04 9.22 3.05
C ASP A 21 10.37 9.78 4.31
N GLN A 22 10.73 11.01 4.68
CA GLN A 22 10.16 11.72 5.84
C GLN A 22 9.40 12.99 5.42
N GLY A 23 9.06 13.12 4.13
CA GLY A 23 8.30 14.24 3.58
C GLY A 23 8.90 15.61 3.94
N PHE A 24 8.15 16.39 4.73
CA PHE A 24 8.61 17.72 5.17
C PHE A 24 9.79 17.65 6.16
N LEU A 25 9.93 16.60 6.96
CA LEU A 25 11.03 16.51 7.94
C LEU A 25 12.40 16.24 7.29
N ASP A 26 12.43 15.79 6.04
CA ASP A 26 13.68 15.69 5.28
C ASP A 26 14.22 17.07 4.84
N ARG A 27 13.36 18.10 4.80
CA ARG A 27 13.71 19.43 4.26
C ARG A 27 13.61 20.56 5.28
N PHE A 28 12.80 20.41 6.32
CA PHE A 28 12.49 21.47 7.27
C PHE A 28 12.79 21.03 8.70
N THR A 29 13.37 21.94 9.48
CA THR A 29 13.65 21.70 10.90
C THR A 29 12.38 21.84 11.74
N PRO A 30 12.11 20.93 12.69
CA PRO A 30 10.97 21.07 13.60
C PRO A 30 10.97 22.39 14.37
N GLU A 31 9.79 22.96 14.60
CA GLU A 31 9.64 24.19 15.37
C GLU A 31 8.35 24.22 16.21
N ALA A 32 8.22 25.23 17.07
CA ALA A 32 7.05 25.36 17.93
C ALA A 32 5.83 25.91 17.15
N PRO A 33 4.60 25.44 17.44
CA PRO A 33 3.41 25.90 16.75
C PRO A 33 2.99 27.32 17.15
N THR A 34 2.76 28.16 16.15
CA THR A 34 2.19 29.51 16.33
C THR A 34 0.68 29.43 16.63
N LYS A 35 0.08 30.55 17.09
CA LYS A 35 -1.37 30.65 17.25
C LYS A 35 -2.10 30.40 15.92
N GLN A 36 -1.58 30.95 14.82
CA GLN A 36 -2.15 30.76 13.49
C GLN A 36 -2.10 29.29 13.08
N ALA A 37 -0.96 28.61 13.27
CA ALA A 37 -0.84 27.19 12.94
C ALA A 37 -1.84 26.30 13.69
N ARG A 38 -2.18 26.65 14.95
CA ARG A 38 -3.22 25.96 15.72
C ARG A 38 -4.63 26.20 15.19
N LEU A 39 -4.92 27.42 14.72
CA LEU A 39 -6.20 27.74 14.08
C LEU A 39 -6.34 26.99 12.74
N ASP A 40 -5.29 27.01 11.92
CA ASP A 40 -5.27 26.30 10.64
C ASP A 40 -5.43 24.80 10.86
N TYR A 41 -4.75 24.23 11.85
CA TYR A 41 -4.91 22.84 12.25
C TYR A 41 -6.35 22.51 12.62
N ALA A 42 -7.03 23.36 13.42
CA ALA A 42 -8.42 23.14 13.80
C ALA A 42 -9.37 23.15 12.59
N VAL A 43 -9.16 24.07 11.64
CA VAL A 43 -9.92 24.13 10.38
C VAL A 43 -9.72 22.85 9.57
N TRP A 44 -8.48 22.41 9.42
CA TRP A 44 -8.10 21.23 8.66
C TRP A 44 -8.55 19.92 9.31
N TYR A 45 -8.53 19.85 10.64
CA TYR A 45 -9.09 18.73 11.40
C TYR A 45 -10.62 18.65 11.19
N ALA A 46 -11.32 19.78 11.29
CA ALA A 46 -12.77 19.85 11.06
C ALA A 46 -13.13 19.42 9.62
N LYS A 47 -12.34 19.83 8.62
CA LYS A 47 -12.50 19.34 7.23
C LYS A 47 -12.35 17.83 7.13
N GLY A 48 -11.36 17.24 7.82
CA GLY A 48 -11.18 15.78 7.87
C GLY A 48 -12.37 15.05 8.48
N VAL A 49 -12.89 15.55 9.61
CA VAL A 49 -14.11 15.00 10.25
C VAL A 49 -15.32 15.12 9.33
N GLY A 50 -15.48 16.26 8.66
CA GLY A 50 -16.52 16.48 7.66
C GLY A 50 -16.43 15.50 6.50
N ALA A 51 -15.23 15.30 5.95
CA ALA A 51 -14.98 14.33 4.89
C ALA A 51 -15.32 12.90 5.35
N LYS A 52 -14.90 12.48 6.55
CA LYS A 52 -15.25 11.17 7.11
C LYS A 52 -16.77 10.98 7.25
N SER A 53 -17.47 12.04 7.65
CA SER A 53 -18.90 11.99 7.91
C SER A 53 -19.75 12.05 6.64
N LEU A 54 -19.29 12.74 5.60
CA LEU A 54 -20.05 13.02 4.38
C LEU A 54 -19.60 12.21 3.16
N CYS A 55 -18.34 11.79 3.12
CA CYS A 55 -17.76 11.04 1.99
C CYS A 55 -17.62 9.56 2.34
N ASN A 56 -18.69 8.94 2.81
CA ASN A 56 -18.72 7.51 3.13
C ASN A 56 -19.56 6.72 2.12
N GLY A 57 -19.60 5.40 2.25
CA GLY A 57 -20.35 4.52 1.34
C GLY A 57 -21.85 4.81 1.18
N ALA A 58 -22.49 5.55 2.10
CA ALA A 58 -23.90 5.92 1.99
C ALA A 58 -24.14 7.26 1.25
N THR A 59 -23.15 8.16 1.27
CA THR A 59 -23.34 9.57 0.89
C THR A 59 -22.33 10.07 -0.14
N GLY A 60 -21.18 9.42 -0.27
CA GLY A 60 -20.08 9.86 -1.12
C GLY A 60 -20.44 9.95 -2.61
N SER A 61 -21.34 9.10 -3.10
CA SER A 61 -21.82 9.12 -4.49
C SER A 61 -22.75 10.29 -4.83
N TYR A 62 -23.24 11.03 -3.84
CA TYR A 62 -24.21 12.12 -4.02
C TYR A 62 -23.62 13.51 -3.72
N ILE A 63 -22.34 13.57 -3.32
CA ILE A 63 -21.69 14.80 -2.91
C ILE A 63 -20.49 15.02 -3.84
N ASP A 64 -20.58 16.04 -4.70
CA ASP A 64 -19.52 16.36 -5.68
C ASP A 64 -18.15 16.55 -5.03
N LYS A 65 -18.11 17.14 -3.83
CA LYS A 65 -16.86 17.34 -3.07
C LYS A 65 -16.19 16.02 -2.64
N CYS A 66 -16.94 14.93 -2.62
CA CYS A 66 -16.45 13.58 -2.36
C CYS A 66 -15.99 12.86 -3.64
N GLY A 67 -15.95 13.54 -4.79
CA GLY A 67 -15.54 12.92 -6.05
C GLY A 67 -16.48 11.81 -6.51
N ASN A 68 -17.72 11.80 -6.02
CA ASN A 68 -18.72 10.77 -6.26
C ASN A 68 -18.32 9.35 -5.81
N GLU A 69 -17.51 9.23 -4.74
CA GLU A 69 -17.09 7.95 -4.18
C GLU A 69 -16.96 7.92 -2.65
N ASP A 70 -16.85 6.71 -2.09
CA ASP A 70 -16.51 6.48 -0.68
C ASP A 70 -15.03 6.81 -0.42
N GLN A 71 -14.77 7.78 0.45
CA GLN A 71 -13.44 8.24 0.87
C GLN A 71 -13.13 7.91 2.33
N THR A 72 -13.76 6.89 2.91
CA THR A 72 -13.59 6.55 4.33
C THR A 72 -12.13 6.24 4.68
N GLU A 73 -11.40 5.50 3.83
CA GLU A 73 -9.98 5.16 4.10
C GLU A 73 -9.08 6.40 4.05
N ALA A 74 -9.34 7.30 3.09
CA ALA A 74 -8.63 8.56 2.97
C ALA A 74 -8.82 9.43 4.21
N ALA A 75 -10.08 9.58 4.64
CA ALA A 75 -10.41 10.41 5.80
C ALA A 75 -9.84 9.81 7.11
N ASP A 76 -9.86 8.48 7.25
CA ASP A 76 -9.26 7.79 8.39
C ASP A 76 -7.74 7.96 8.43
N ALA A 77 -7.06 7.80 7.28
CA ALA A 77 -5.63 7.99 7.19
C ALA A 77 -5.23 9.44 7.53
N TYR A 78 -5.97 10.40 7.01
CA TYR A 78 -5.74 11.82 7.29
C TYR A 78 -5.99 12.20 8.76
N LEU A 79 -7.09 11.75 9.36
CA LEU A 79 -7.36 12.03 10.78
C LEU A 79 -6.35 11.36 11.71
N HIS A 80 -5.83 10.18 11.33
CA HIS A 80 -4.76 9.52 12.07
C HIS A 80 -3.45 10.33 12.04
N TYR A 81 -3.10 10.91 10.89
CA TYR A 81 -1.97 11.86 10.76
C TYR A 81 -2.16 13.06 11.70
N MET A 82 -3.36 13.65 11.68
CA MET A 82 -3.67 14.83 12.48
C MET A 82 -3.61 14.54 13.99
N ASN A 83 -4.00 13.35 14.44
CA ASN A 83 -3.95 12.98 15.87
C ASN A 83 -2.53 12.97 16.48
N ALA A 84 -1.47 13.19 15.68
CA ALA A 84 -0.10 13.45 16.11
C ALA A 84 0.59 12.35 16.95
N SER A 85 0.00 11.16 17.05
CA SER A 85 0.62 10.05 17.79
C SER A 85 1.86 9.51 17.06
N GLY A 86 1.81 9.48 15.73
CA GLY A 86 2.78 8.75 14.90
C GLY A 86 2.72 7.24 15.12
N ALA A 87 1.66 6.75 15.78
CA ALA A 87 1.42 5.32 15.91
C ALA A 87 1.15 4.73 14.54
N ASP A 88 1.55 3.49 14.33
CA ASP A 88 1.26 2.78 13.11
C ASP A 88 -0.25 2.59 12.91
N ARG A 89 -0.71 2.60 11.65
CA ARG A 89 -2.11 2.34 11.29
C ARG A 89 -2.19 1.02 10.54
N THR A 90 -3.09 0.14 10.96
CA THR A 90 -3.42 -1.07 10.20
C THR A 90 -4.55 -0.75 9.22
N ILE A 91 -4.41 -1.23 7.98
CA ILE A 91 -5.42 -1.04 6.94
C ILE A 91 -5.88 -2.39 6.38
N ASP A 92 -7.11 -2.43 5.87
CA ASP A 92 -7.59 -3.55 5.08
C ASP A 92 -7.03 -3.47 3.65
N TYR A 93 -5.82 -4.01 3.47
CA TYR A 93 -5.21 -4.07 2.14
C TYR A 93 -5.96 -5.00 1.18
N GLY A 94 -6.70 -5.97 1.72
CA GLY A 94 -7.59 -6.83 0.94
C GLY A 94 -8.68 -6.01 0.25
N LYS A 95 -9.25 -5.01 0.93
CA LYS A 95 -10.20 -4.07 0.32
C LYS A 95 -9.58 -3.36 -0.88
N PHE A 96 -8.36 -2.83 -0.77
CA PHE A 96 -7.65 -2.22 -1.90
C PHE A 96 -7.48 -3.21 -3.07
N LEU A 97 -6.90 -4.38 -2.80
CA LEU A 97 -6.62 -5.40 -3.83
C LEU A 97 -7.89 -5.96 -4.49
N ASN A 98 -9.06 -5.83 -3.85
CA ASN A 98 -10.32 -6.38 -4.34
C ASN A 98 -11.32 -5.33 -4.86
N THR A 99 -11.16 -4.05 -4.54
CA THR A 99 -12.12 -3.01 -4.97
C THR A 99 -11.50 -1.98 -5.91
N ASP A 100 -10.22 -1.61 -5.74
CA ASP A 100 -9.54 -0.67 -6.64
C ASP A 100 -9.16 -1.33 -7.97
N SER A 101 -9.39 -0.65 -9.09
CA SER A 101 -9.13 -1.23 -10.42
C SER A 101 -7.64 -1.47 -10.68
N ASN A 102 -6.75 -0.65 -10.13
CA ASN A 102 -5.31 -0.86 -10.18
C ASN A 102 -4.85 -1.79 -9.05
N GLY A 103 -5.49 -1.79 -7.88
CA GLY A 103 -5.27 -2.77 -6.82
C GLY A 103 -5.50 -4.22 -7.29
N LYS A 104 -6.56 -4.48 -8.05
CA LYS A 104 -6.82 -5.79 -8.69
C LYS A 104 -5.69 -6.20 -9.62
N LYS A 105 -5.23 -5.28 -10.48
CA LYS A 105 -4.10 -5.55 -11.40
C LYS A 105 -2.81 -5.84 -10.63
N VAL A 106 -2.53 -5.10 -9.56
CA VAL A 106 -1.38 -5.33 -8.68
C VAL A 106 -1.42 -6.75 -8.12
N ARG A 107 -2.56 -7.17 -7.55
CA ARG A 107 -2.77 -8.53 -7.03
C ARG A 107 -2.49 -9.57 -8.11
N ASP A 108 -3.11 -9.44 -9.28
CA ASP A 108 -3.03 -10.43 -10.34
C ASP A 108 -1.60 -10.55 -10.89
N LEU A 109 -0.90 -9.43 -11.08
CA LEU A 109 0.49 -9.40 -11.54
C LEU A 109 1.45 -10.06 -10.54
N LEU A 110 1.27 -9.79 -9.25
CA LEU A 110 2.09 -10.41 -8.20
C LEU A 110 1.85 -11.92 -8.10
N ILE A 111 0.60 -12.38 -8.27
CA ILE A 111 0.29 -13.82 -8.31
C ILE A 111 0.95 -14.47 -9.52
N GLU A 112 0.85 -13.88 -10.71
CA GLU A 112 1.47 -14.44 -11.91
C GLU A 112 3.00 -14.46 -11.82
N ASP A 113 3.61 -13.41 -11.25
CA ASP A 113 5.05 -13.38 -10.99
C ASP A 113 5.47 -14.46 -9.99
N LEU A 114 4.68 -14.66 -8.93
CA LEU A 114 4.90 -15.73 -7.96
C LEU A 114 4.84 -17.10 -8.62
N LYS A 115 3.80 -17.40 -9.41
CA LYS A 115 3.63 -18.71 -10.08
C LYS A 115 4.85 -19.05 -10.93
N LYS A 116 5.24 -18.11 -11.80
CA LYS A 116 6.40 -18.26 -12.69
C LYS A 116 7.68 -18.58 -11.93
N HIS A 117 7.93 -17.88 -10.83
CA HIS A 117 9.16 -18.06 -10.06
C HIS A 117 9.11 -19.26 -9.10
N ALA A 118 7.92 -19.60 -8.59
CA ALA A 118 7.67 -20.79 -7.79
C ALA A 118 7.90 -22.07 -8.59
N GLU A 119 7.52 -22.15 -9.87
CA GLU A 119 7.80 -23.32 -10.72
C GLU A 119 9.31 -23.57 -10.88
N VAL A 120 10.09 -22.51 -11.11
CA VAL A 120 11.54 -22.60 -11.25
C VAL A 120 12.21 -23.03 -9.93
N ILE A 121 11.75 -22.45 -8.81
CA ILE A 121 12.26 -22.81 -7.48
C ILE A 121 11.79 -24.21 -7.08
N GLY A 122 10.59 -24.63 -7.48
CA GLY A 122 9.94 -25.87 -7.08
C GLY A 122 10.49 -27.13 -7.74
N PHE A 123 11.36 -27.00 -8.76
CA PHE A 123 11.97 -28.15 -9.42
C PHE A 123 12.63 -29.10 -8.40
N ASN A 124 12.23 -30.38 -8.45
CA ASN A 124 12.63 -31.45 -7.51
C ASN A 124 12.25 -31.19 -6.03
N ARG A 125 11.14 -30.50 -5.75
CA ARG A 125 10.59 -30.30 -4.40
C ARG A 125 9.12 -30.67 -4.35
N SER A 126 8.67 -31.14 -3.19
CA SER A 126 7.25 -31.37 -2.88
C SER A 126 6.64 -30.23 -2.05
N SER A 127 7.45 -29.49 -1.30
CA SER A 127 7.04 -28.28 -0.61
C SER A 127 8.21 -27.36 -0.31
N PHE A 128 7.94 -26.06 -0.23
CA PHE A 128 8.93 -25.04 0.12
C PHE A 128 8.24 -23.73 0.47
N GLN A 129 8.98 -22.88 1.17
CA GLN A 129 8.58 -21.50 1.43
C GLN A 129 9.45 -20.56 0.63
N LEU A 130 8.85 -19.47 0.16
CA LEU A 130 9.54 -18.43 -0.57
C LEU A 130 9.09 -17.06 -0.11
N THR A 131 9.96 -16.06 -0.23
CA THR A 131 9.66 -14.66 0.08
C THR A 131 10.23 -13.76 -1.01
N SER A 132 9.42 -12.81 -1.46
CA SER A 132 9.87 -11.79 -2.41
C SER A 132 10.71 -10.70 -1.75
N GLU A 133 11.61 -10.09 -2.54
CA GLU A 133 12.04 -8.72 -2.32
C GLU A 133 10.85 -7.75 -2.46
N PRO A 134 10.90 -6.52 -1.90
CA PRO A 134 9.79 -5.59 -1.98
C PRO A 134 9.61 -5.08 -3.41
N TYR A 135 8.37 -5.02 -3.86
CA TYR A 135 7.93 -4.31 -5.05
C TYR A 135 7.46 -2.91 -4.67
N ARG A 136 7.57 -1.96 -5.60
CA ARG A 136 7.00 -0.61 -5.48
C ARG A 136 5.78 -0.51 -6.37
N VAL A 137 4.65 -0.11 -5.78
CA VAL A 137 3.36 0.10 -6.46
C VAL A 137 3.12 1.60 -6.54
N GLY A 138 2.97 2.13 -7.75
CA GLY A 138 2.83 3.58 -7.96
C GLY A 138 4.11 4.39 -7.65
N GLY A 139 4.20 5.60 -8.20
CA GLY A 139 5.27 6.56 -7.93
C GLY A 139 5.88 7.20 -9.19
N LYS A 140 6.13 8.51 -9.15
CA LYS A 140 6.66 9.28 -10.30
C LYS A 140 8.19 9.33 -10.34
N ASP A 141 8.89 9.24 -9.21
CA ASP A 141 10.35 9.46 -9.17
C ASP A 141 11.21 8.20 -9.22
N GLY A 142 12.32 8.32 -9.95
CA GLY A 142 13.23 7.27 -10.37
C GLY A 142 14.13 6.71 -9.26
N LEU A 143 14.27 5.37 -9.29
CA LEU A 143 15.45 4.57 -8.92
C LEU A 143 15.16 3.06 -9.11
N TYR A 144 13.89 2.67 -9.29
CA TYR A 144 13.49 1.28 -9.51
C TYR A 144 12.91 1.07 -10.93
N PRO A 145 13.51 0.19 -11.76
CA PRO A 145 13.23 0.09 -13.19
C PRO A 145 12.08 -0.84 -13.59
N GLU A 146 11.14 -1.19 -12.69
CA GLU A 146 10.21 -2.31 -12.96
C GLU A 146 8.74 -1.89 -13.18
N PRO A 147 8.37 -1.54 -14.44
CA PRO A 147 7.03 -1.78 -14.94
C PRO A 147 6.67 -3.27 -14.81
N PRO A 148 5.39 -3.63 -14.64
CA PRO A 148 4.22 -2.76 -14.71
C PRO A 148 3.78 -2.14 -13.37
N LEU A 149 4.18 -2.68 -12.22
CA LEU A 149 3.64 -2.27 -10.90
C LEU A 149 3.85 -0.79 -10.57
N ARG A 150 4.97 -0.20 -10.98
CA ARG A 150 5.26 1.23 -10.79
C ARG A 150 4.25 2.16 -11.48
N SER A 151 3.63 1.70 -12.58
CA SER A 151 2.61 2.47 -13.31
C SER A 151 1.22 2.37 -12.68
N LEU A 152 1.02 1.47 -11.72
CA LEU A 152 -0.26 1.18 -11.09
C LEU A 152 -0.43 1.97 -9.78
N TYR A 153 -0.40 3.29 -9.86
CA TYR A 153 -0.84 4.14 -8.75
C TYR A 153 -2.33 3.85 -8.43
N PRO A 154 -2.79 3.90 -7.17
CA PRO A 154 -4.20 3.68 -6.85
C PRO A 154 -5.15 4.47 -7.76
N ALA A 155 -6.24 3.83 -8.19
CA ALA A 155 -7.13 4.42 -9.17
C ALA A 155 -8.18 5.36 -8.55
N THR A 156 -8.66 5.06 -7.35
CA THR A 156 -9.67 5.88 -6.65
C THR A 156 -9.02 6.94 -5.76
N VAL A 157 -9.66 8.11 -5.60
CA VAL A 157 -9.19 9.18 -4.70
C VAL A 157 -9.09 8.67 -3.27
N ASN A 158 -10.00 7.78 -2.86
CA ASN A 158 -9.93 7.10 -1.57
C ASN A 158 -8.56 6.43 -1.34
N TRP A 159 -8.11 5.56 -2.25
CA TRP A 159 -6.86 4.83 -2.09
C TRP A 159 -5.63 5.68 -2.42
N GLN A 160 -5.76 6.64 -3.35
CA GLN A 160 -4.70 7.61 -3.65
C GLN A 160 -4.31 8.41 -2.42
N ARG A 161 -5.31 8.81 -1.62
CA ARG A 161 -5.10 9.59 -0.38
C ARG A 161 -4.84 8.73 0.84
N ALA A 162 -5.25 7.46 0.87
CA ALA A 162 -5.07 6.60 2.03
C ALA A 162 -3.68 5.94 2.08
N ILE A 163 -3.14 5.54 0.92
CA ILE A 163 -1.86 4.81 0.82
C ILE A 163 -0.94 5.29 -0.31
N GLY A 164 -1.48 5.97 -1.33
CA GLY A 164 -0.70 6.42 -2.49
C GLY A 164 0.23 5.35 -3.08
N GLY A 165 1.47 5.77 -3.35
CA GLY A 165 2.53 4.87 -3.80
C GLY A 165 3.16 4.14 -2.61
N HIS A 166 3.24 2.82 -2.67
CA HIS A 166 3.55 1.99 -1.51
C HIS A 166 4.47 0.81 -1.84
N SER A 167 4.98 0.15 -0.81
CA SER A 167 5.77 -1.08 -0.95
C SER A 167 4.91 -2.30 -0.66
N VAL A 168 5.11 -3.38 -1.43
CA VAL A 168 4.45 -4.67 -1.19
C VAL A 168 5.47 -5.81 -1.28
N TRP A 169 5.35 -6.83 -0.44
CA TRP A 169 6.13 -8.07 -0.56
C TRP A 169 5.26 -9.29 -0.32
N VAL A 170 5.69 -10.41 -0.90
CA VAL A 170 4.86 -11.61 -1.05
C VAL A 170 5.63 -12.84 -0.57
N PRO A 171 5.47 -13.25 0.70
CA PRO A 171 5.75 -14.60 1.14
C PRO A 171 4.68 -15.59 0.65
N ALA A 172 5.11 -16.83 0.42
CA ALA A 172 4.21 -17.94 0.20
C ALA A 172 4.76 -19.28 0.67
N ASP A 173 3.84 -20.15 1.08
CA ASP A 173 4.06 -21.58 1.31
C ASP A 173 3.52 -22.35 0.10
N VAL A 174 4.39 -23.07 -0.61
CA VAL A 174 4.05 -23.81 -1.84
C VAL A 174 4.10 -25.30 -1.56
N GLN A 175 3.07 -26.01 -2.01
CA GLN A 175 2.97 -27.45 -2.09
C GLN A 175 2.89 -27.88 -3.56
N ILE A 176 3.58 -28.95 -3.90
CA ILE A 176 3.63 -29.53 -5.24
C ILE A 176 3.16 -30.97 -5.14
N ASP A 177 2.04 -31.24 -5.79
CA ASP A 177 1.44 -32.57 -5.88
C ASP A 177 1.44 -33.05 -7.34
N VAL A 178 1.41 -34.37 -7.51
CA VAL A 178 1.12 -34.99 -8.81
C VAL A 178 -0.36 -35.33 -8.81
N ASP A 179 -1.15 -34.61 -9.61
CA ASP A 179 -2.53 -34.97 -9.87
C ASP A 179 -2.57 -36.19 -10.80
N THR A 180 -3.04 -37.30 -10.26
CA THR A 180 -3.18 -38.59 -10.95
C THR A 180 -4.63 -38.88 -11.39
N SER A 181 -5.57 -37.97 -11.16
CA SER A 181 -7.01 -38.20 -11.35
C SER A 181 -7.44 -38.42 -12.81
N ASN A 182 -6.65 -37.96 -13.77
CA ASN A 182 -7.01 -37.85 -15.17
C ASN A 182 -6.08 -38.65 -16.13
N ARG A 183 -5.36 -39.67 -15.64
CA ARG A 183 -4.38 -40.52 -16.38
C ARG A 183 -3.20 -39.77 -17.03
N GLN A 184 -3.27 -38.45 -17.14
CA GLN A 184 -2.17 -37.55 -17.43
C GLN A 184 -1.60 -37.12 -16.08
N CYS A 185 -0.43 -37.61 -15.69
CA CYS A 185 0.23 -37.14 -14.47
C CYS A 185 0.55 -35.65 -14.65
N ARG A 186 -0.23 -34.78 -14.00
CA ARG A 186 -0.03 -33.33 -14.05
C ARG A 186 0.56 -32.86 -12.74
N ILE A 187 1.56 -31.99 -12.82
CA ILE A 187 2.07 -31.31 -11.63
C ILE A 187 1.06 -30.22 -11.28
N ARG A 188 0.61 -30.22 -10.02
CA ARG A 188 -0.26 -29.20 -9.45
C ARG A 188 0.49 -28.47 -8.35
N HIS A 189 0.51 -27.16 -8.43
CA HIS A 189 1.03 -26.31 -7.38
C HIS A 189 -0.14 -25.74 -6.57
N VAL A 190 0.01 -25.66 -5.26
CA VAL A 190 -0.90 -24.95 -4.35
C VAL A 190 -0.06 -24.01 -3.53
N ALA A 191 -0.36 -22.71 -3.58
CA ALA A 191 0.34 -21.70 -2.79
C ALA A 191 -0.61 -20.98 -1.83
N HIS A 192 -0.23 -20.95 -0.56
CA HIS A 192 -0.77 -20.03 0.42
C HIS A 192 0.04 -18.74 0.34
N ILE A 193 -0.59 -17.67 -0.15
CA ILE A 193 0.07 -16.40 -0.44
C ILE A 193 -0.37 -15.39 0.60
N THR A 194 0.59 -14.63 1.16
CA THR A 194 0.30 -13.45 1.97
C THR A 194 0.94 -12.23 1.33
N PHE A 195 0.14 -11.23 1.03
CA PHE A 195 0.60 -9.90 0.64
C PHE A 195 0.77 -9.07 1.90
N HIS A 196 1.95 -8.47 2.06
CA HIS A 196 2.16 -7.44 3.06
C HIS A 196 2.45 -6.12 2.38
N MET A 197 1.93 -5.04 2.95
CA MET A 197 2.11 -3.70 2.43
C MET A 197 2.64 -2.76 3.51
N GLU A 198 3.54 -1.87 3.10
CA GLU A 198 3.93 -0.70 3.87
C GLU A 198 3.93 0.59 3.05
N ASP A 199 3.43 1.64 3.67
CA ASP A 199 3.43 3.01 3.18
C ASP A 199 3.78 3.96 4.34
N MET A 200 4.58 4.99 4.07
CA MET A 200 4.81 6.07 5.02
C MET A 200 3.83 7.18 4.71
N TYR A 201 2.79 7.30 5.54
CA TYR A 201 1.82 8.35 5.37
C TYR A 201 2.40 9.70 5.78
N ASN A 202 2.70 10.53 4.80
CA ASN A 202 3.16 11.90 4.99
C ASN A 202 2.70 12.80 3.84
N PHE A 203 3.03 14.08 3.96
CA PHE A 203 2.89 15.07 2.91
C PHE A 203 4.27 15.39 2.34
N ASN A 204 4.35 15.70 1.04
CA ASN A 204 5.61 15.83 0.32
C ASN A 204 5.83 17.26 -0.22
N PRO A 205 6.94 17.94 0.13
CA PRO A 205 7.20 19.30 -0.34
C PRO A 205 7.24 19.42 -1.87
N GLY A 206 6.41 20.31 -2.41
CA GLY A 206 6.29 20.54 -3.85
C GLY A 206 5.28 19.63 -4.57
N MET A 207 4.63 18.73 -3.84
CA MET A 207 3.52 17.92 -4.33
C MET A 207 2.17 18.57 -4.00
N ALA A 208 1.12 18.04 -4.62
CA ALA A 208 -0.26 18.45 -4.39
C ALA A 208 -1.19 17.26 -4.59
N ASP A 209 -2.35 17.31 -3.94
CA ASP A 209 -3.43 16.35 -4.13
C ASP A 209 -3.87 16.34 -5.60
N ILE A 210 -3.94 15.15 -6.21
CA ILE A 210 -4.17 14.97 -7.65
C ILE A 210 -5.53 15.55 -8.08
N THR A 211 -6.55 15.43 -7.23
CA THR A 211 -7.92 15.83 -7.57
C THR A 211 -8.20 17.30 -7.29
N THR A 212 -7.71 17.82 -6.17
CA THR A 212 -8.04 19.17 -5.70
C THR A 212 -6.96 20.20 -5.98
N ASN A 213 -5.76 19.75 -6.35
CA ASN A 213 -4.56 20.58 -6.51
C ASN A 213 -4.18 21.36 -5.24
N ILE A 214 -4.69 20.95 -4.08
CA ILE A 214 -4.31 21.51 -2.79
C ILE A 214 -2.85 21.13 -2.54
N PRO A 215 -1.94 22.09 -2.34
CA PRO A 215 -0.54 21.80 -2.07
C PRO A 215 -0.36 21.02 -0.77
N ASP A 216 0.57 20.08 -0.78
CA ASP A 216 0.93 19.30 0.41
C ASP A 216 1.47 20.19 1.53
N SER A 217 1.98 21.38 1.22
CA SER A 217 2.40 22.38 2.21
C SER A 217 1.30 22.88 3.14
N GLU A 218 0.03 22.79 2.74
CA GLU A 218 -1.11 23.17 3.59
C GLU A 218 -1.22 22.27 4.83
N ASN A 219 -0.85 21.00 4.71
CA ASN A 219 -1.00 20.00 5.77
C ASN A 219 0.34 19.47 6.29
N GLY A 220 1.36 19.36 5.44
CA GLY A 220 2.71 18.97 5.82
C GLY A 220 3.36 19.95 6.79
N ARG A 221 2.92 21.22 6.77
CA ARG A 221 3.34 22.21 7.76
C ARG A 221 3.01 21.80 9.20
N PHE A 222 1.90 21.09 9.42
CA PHE A 222 1.51 20.62 10.76
C PHE A 222 2.51 19.63 11.34
N GLN A 223 3.19 18.84 10.51
CA GLN A 223 4.27 17.97 10.95
C GLN A 223 5.48 18.77 11.43
N VAL A 224 5.87 19.80 10.68
CA VAL A 224 7.02 20.66 11.03
C VAL A 224 6.79 21.37 12.37
N VAL A 225 5.56 21.80 12.65
CA VAL A 225 5.22 22.46 13.93
C VAL A 225 4.78 21.49 15.04
N GLY A 226 4.88 20.17 14.82
CA GLY A 226 4.53 19.15 15.81
C GLY A 226 3.04 19.05 16.15
N LEU A 227 2.15 19.55 15.30
CA LEU A 227 0.69 19.41 15.45
C LEU A 227 0.12 18.17 14.76
N ALA A 228 0.87 17.55 13.86
CA ALA A 228 0.55 16.28 13.21
C ALA A 228 1.83 15.42 13.11
N LYS A 229 1.68 14.13 12.80
CA LYS A 229 2.84 13.23 12.73
C LYS A 229 2.65 12.16 11.67
N GLN A 230 3.64 12.00 10.80
CA GLN A 230 3.69 10.88 9.86
C GLN A 230 3.74 9.53 10.60
N TYR A 231 3.34 8.48 9.92
CA TYR A 231 3.27 7.14 10.48
C TYR A 231 3.32 6.09 9.37
N ILE A 232 3.58 4.83 9.76
CA ILE A 232 3.54 3.72 8.80
C ILE A 232 2.13 3.14 8.73
N ASN A 233 1.56 3.14 7.54
CA ASN A 233 0.44 2.28 7.17
C ASN A 233 0.97 0.86 6.96
N ARG A 234 0.33 -0.12 7.62
CA ARG A 234 0.57 -1.56 7.39
C ARG A 234 -0.69 -2.25 6.93
N GLY A 235 -0.55 -3.12 5.94
CA GLY A 235 -1.65 -3.90 5.41
C GLY A 235 -1.26 -5.35 5.21
N THR A 236 -2.21 -6.26 5.33
CA THR A 236 -2.00 -7.68 5.01
C THR A 236 -3.25 -8.25 4.33
N TYR A 237 -3.04 -9.11 3.34
CA TYR A 237 -4.10 -9.86 2.67
C TYR A 237 -3.58 -11.27 2.36
N SER A 238 -4.38 -12.31 2.62
CA SER A 238 -3.98 -13.69 2.31
C SER A 238 -4.96 -14.35 1.37
N THR A 239 -4.46 -15.19 0.47
CA THR A 239 -5.26 -15.96 -0.49
C THR A 239 -4.59 -17.30 -0.79
N VAL A 240 -5.36 -18.24 -1.31
CA VAL A 240 -4.82 -19.52 -1.81
C VAL A 240 -5.02 -19.56 -3.32
N VAL A 241 -3.99 -19.96 -4.05
CA VAL A 241 -4.06 -20.19 -5.49
C VAL A 241 -3.56 -21.57 -5.82
N ALA A 242 -4.15 -22.19 -6.83
CA ALA A 242 -3.67 -23.43 -7.40
C ALA A 242 -3.49 -23.27 -8.92
N TRP A 243 -2.44 -23.87 -9.48
CA TRP A 243 -2.16 -23.86 -10.91
C TRP A 243 -1.44 -25.13 -11.36
#